data_AF-A0AAD9J8L3-F1
#
_entry.id   AF-A0AAD9J8L3-F1
#
_cell.length_a   1.000
_cell.length_b   1.000
_cell.length_c   1.000
_cell.angle_alpha   90.00
_cell.angle_beta   90.00
_cell.angle_gamma   90.00
#
_symmetry.space_group_name_H-M   'P 1'
#
loop_
_entity.id
_entity.type
_entity.pdbx_description
1 polymer ?
#
loop_
_entity_poly.entity_id
_entity_poly.type
_entity_poly.pdbx_seq_one_letter_code
_entity_poly.pdbx_strand_id
1 'polypeptide(L)'
;MNRRFGVLPEKVTYRSNVIEKSHQAVNMDEKGKEGTDFCTELHEKTKDIHDKSDKLINLKLAVVLTNKEAWGQAVAQFYYVFQTIEQCIKQHQDHPHVSPLYIKDLERTKVFEKDLEYYLGPNWQGKLELTEATKKYCDRIIAATEEDPTLLVAYSHSMYLALLAGGQIIKRIVRKTLGLSGEDGLAIFDFPGSERKDVKDTLKYNINCMDLTRSQKDMILKEKRLCFQMNNAIAESVELKASSFKRLFMLFVLLLGGFLLILFLFLYMFYY
;
A
#
# COMPACT_ATOMS: atom_id res chain seq x y z
N MET A 1 44.78 -4.21 -25.47
CA MET A 1 43.75 -3.56 -26.31
C MET A 1 42.45 -3.55 -25.50
N ASN A 2 42.18 -2.42 -24.83
CA ASN A 2 41.10 -2.24 -23.85
C ASN A 2 39.73 -2.18 -24.56
N ARG A 3 38.81 -3.12 -24.28
CA ARG A 3 37.42 -3.02 -24.72
C ARG A 3 36.66 -2.13 -23.75
N ARG A 4 36.24 -0.95 -24.21
CA ARG A 4 35.36 -0.03 -23.50
C ARG A 4 34.03 -0.72 -23.22
N PHE A 5 33.65 -0.74 -21.95
CA PHE A 5 32.28 -1.01 -21.51
C PHE A 5 31.35 0.04 -22.12
N GLY A 6 30.25 -0.42 -22.72
CA GLY A 6 29.19 0.45 -23.21
C GLY A 6 28.59 1.25 -22.05
N VAL A 7 28.60 2.57 -22.20
CA VAL A 7 27.93 3.50 -21.30
C VAL A 7 26.43 3.21 -21.37
N LEU A 8 25.82 2.86 -20.24
CA LEU A 8 24.36 2.76 -20.09
C LEU A 8 23.75 4.13 -20.42
N PRO A 9 22.64 4.21 -21.19
CA PRO A 9 22.05 5.49 -21.53
C PRO A 9 21.53 6.20 -20.28
N GLU A 10 21.85 7.50 -20.20
CA GLU A 10 21.51 8.41 -19.11
C GLU A 10 20.01 8.37 -18.75
N LYS A 11 19.73 8.29 -17.44
CA LYS A 11 18.39 8.37 -16.82
C LYS A 11 17.51 9.52 -17.35
N VAL A 12 18.09 10.56 -17.93
CA VAL A 12 17.40 11.72 -18.50
C VAL A 12 16.57 11.33 -19.72
N THR A 13 17.09 10.48 -20.61
CA THR A 13 16.42 10.09 -21.87
C THR A 13 15.25 9.13 -21.65
N TYR A 14 15.34 8.25 -20.64
CA TYR A 14 14.22 7.39 -20.24
C TYR A 14 13.05 8.23 -19.68
N ARG A 15 13.36 9.21 -18.83
CA ARG A 15 12.37 10.08 -18.18
C ARG A 15 11.60 10.96 -19.18
N SER A 16 12.26 11.55 -20.17
CA SER A 16 11.58 12.33 -21.21
C SER A 16 10.68 11.44 -22.07
N ASN A 17 11.17 10.27 -22.49
CA ASN A 17 10.39 9.34 -23.32
C ASN A 17 9.14 8.78 -22.60
N VAL A 18 9.21 8.50 -21.29
CA VAL A 18 8.05 8.01 -20.53
C VAL A 18 7.01 9.12 -20.30
N ILE A 19 7.44 10.35 -19.97
CA ILE A 19 6.53 11.48 -19.78
C ILE A 19 5.84 11.84 -21.10
N GLU A 20 6.60 11.95 -22.18
CA GLU A 20 6.09 12.29 -23.52
C GLU A 20 5.12 11.22 -24.05
N LYS A 21 5.44 9.93 -23.87
CA LYS A 21 4.54 8.84 -24.24
C LYS A 21 3.33 8.69 -23.31
N SER A 22 3.45 9.04 -22.03
CA SER A 22 2.31 9.04 -21.10
C SER A 22 1.29 10.13 -21.44
N HIS A 23 1.75 11.29 -21.94
CA HIS A 23 0.89 12.34 -22.49
C HIS A 23 0.30 11.96 -23.85
N GLN A 24 0.98 11.13 -24.65
CA GLN A 24 0.44 10.64 -25.93
C GLN A 24 -0.59 9.49 -25.78
N ALA A 25 -0.64 8.78 -24.64
CA ALA A 25 -1.60 7.70 -24.37
C ALA A 25 -3.02 8.18 -24.01
N VAL A 26 -3.30 9.48 -24.19
CA VAL A 26 -4.62 10.08 -24.00
C VAL A 26 -5.54 9.60 -25.12
N ASN A 27 -6.55 8.80 -24.76
CA ASN A 27 -7.55 8.34 -25.73
C ASN A 27 -8.50 9.49 -26.07
N MET A 28 -8.65 9.81 -27.35
CA MET A 28 -9.69 10.74 -27.81
C MET A 28 -11.06 10.07 -27.69
N ASP A 29 -12.05 10.76 -27.10
CA ASP A 29 -13.42 10.27 -27.10
C ASP A 29 -14.06 10.38 -28.49
N GLU A 30 -15.20 9.72 -28.72
CA GLU A 30 -15.95 9.76 -29.99
C GLU A 30 -16.37 11.18 -30.44
N LYS A 31 -16.18 12.19 -29.57
CA LYS A 31 -16.52 13.59 -29.80
C LYS A 31 -15.29 14.50 -29.90
N GLY A 32 -14.08 13.93 -29.98
CA GLY A 32 -12.84 14.66 -30.16
C GLY A 32 -12.37 15.47 -28.93
N LYS A 33 -12.88 15.17 -27.73
CA LYS A 33 -12.28 15.66 -26.48
C LYS A 33 -11.16 14.71 -26.06
N GLU A 34 -10.09 15.28 -25.49
CA GLU A 34 -9.10 14.50 -24.72
C GLU A 34 -9.84 13.73 -23.62
N GLY A 35 -9.98 12.41 -23.79
CA GLY A 35 -10.49 11.54 -22.75
C GLY A 35 -9.42 11.38 -21.68
N THR A 36 -9.83 11.36 -20.41
CA THR A 36 -8.89 11.14 -19.31
C THR A 36 -8.24 9.76 -19.42
N ASP A 37 -6.94 9.67 -19.12
CA ASP A 37 -6.24 8.38 -19.12
C ASP A 37 -6.84 7.43 -18.09
N PHE A 38 -6.70 6.12 -18.30
CA PHE A 38 -7.43 5.13 -17.51
C PHE A 38 -7.04 5.16 -16.01
N CYS A 39 -5.77 5.41 -15.69
CA CYS A 39 -5.34 5.60 -14.31
C CYS A 39 -5.99 6.83 -13.66
N THR A 40 -6.14 7.93 -14.40
CA THR A 40 -6.87 9.12 -13.94
C THR A 40 -8.35 8.79 -13.72
N GLU A 41 -9.01 8.10 -14.66
CA GLU A 41 -10.39 7.64 -14.50
C GLU A 41 -10.55 6.76 -13.24
N LEU A 42 -9.65 5.79 -13.05
CA LEU A 42 -9.64 4.91 -11.88
C LEU A 42 -9.47 5.69 -10.58
N HIS A 43 -8.71 6.79 -10.57
CA HIS A 43 -8.56 7.63 -9.39
C HIS A 43 -9.83 8.43 -9.10
N GLU A 44 -10.35 9.15 -10.10
CA GLU A 44 -11.51 10.02 -9.95
C GLU A 44 -12.76 9.24 -9.51
N LYS A 45 -13.02 8.09 -10.16
CA LYS A 45 -14.19 7.25 -9.87
C LYS A 45 -14.09 6.42 -8.58
N THR A 46 -12.96 6.48 -7.88
CA THR A 46 -12.78 5.82 -6.57
C THR A 46 -12.41 6.79 -5.45
N LYS A 47 -12.46 8.10 -5.71
CA LYS A 47 -12.10 9.13 -4.72
C LYS A 47 -12.95 9.05 -3.45
N ASP A 48 -14.25 8.83 -3.60
CA ASP A 48 -15.20 8.72 -2.48
C ASP A 48 -14.83 7.60 -1.50
N ILE A 49 -14.52 6.42 -2.02
CA ILE A 49 -14.16 5.27 -1.18
C ILE A 49 -12.71 5.35 -0.71
N HIS A 50 -11.82 5.96 -1.50
CA HIS A 50 -10.45 6.27 -1.08
C HIS A 50 -10.45 7.15 0.17
N ASP A 51 -11.19 8.27 0.16
CA ASP A 51 -11.25 9.21 1.29
C ASP A 51 -11.83 8.56 2.56
N LYS A 52 -12.80 7.64 2.41
CA LYS A 52 -13.31 6.83 3.53
C LYS A 52 -12.23 5.88 4.07
N SER A 53 -11.51 5.21 3.17
CA SER A 53 -10.47 4.24 3.52
C SER A 53 -9.30 4.92 4.25
N ASP A 54 -8.86 6.09 3.78
CA ASP A 54 -7.80 6.88 4.40
C ASP A 54 -8.13 7.25 5.85
N LYS A 55 -9.37 7.68 6.12
CA LYS A 55 -9.83 8.00 7.48
C LYS A 55 -9.79 6.77 8.38
N LEU A 56 -10.27 5.63 7.89
CA LEU A 56 -10.28 4.37 8.63
C LEU A 56 -8.86 3.89 8.92
N ILE A 57 -7.98 3.89 7.91
CA ILE A 57 -6.58 3.49 8.04
C ILE A 57 -5.88 4.39 9.06
N ASN A 58 -6.04 5.71 8.96
CA ASN A 58 -5.44 6.65 9.92
C ASN A 58 -5.92 6.40 11.36
N LEU A 59 -7.20 6.09 11.55
CA LEU A 59 -7.74 5.71 12.87
C LEU A 59 -7.12 4.41 13.38
N LYS A 60 -7.03 3.39 12.51
CA LYS A 60 -6.49 2.07 12.86
C LYS A 60 -4.97 2.07 13.04
N LEU A 61 -4.23 3.00 12.45
CA LEU A 61 -2.78 3.18 12.72
C LEU A 61 -2.52 3.43 14.21
N ALA A 62 -3.36 4.19 14.91
CA ALA A 62 -3.22 4.42 16.34
C ALA A 62 -3.36 3.13 17.18
N VAL A 63 -4.14 2.16 16.68
CA VAL A 63 -4.36 0.85 17.31
C VAL A 63 -3.16 -0.07 17.09
N VAL A 64 -2.72 -0.20 15.83
CA VAL A 64 -1.69 -1.18 15.46
C VAL A 64 -0.28 -0.74 15.83
N LEU A 65 -0.04 0.57 15.96
CA LEU A 65 1.27 1.11 16.38
C LEU A 65 1.45 1.15 17.91
N THR A 66 0.65 0.41 18.66
CA THR A 66 0.77 0.34 20.13
C THR A 66 2.01 -0.43 20.59
N ASN A 67 2.49 -1.39 19.78
CA ASN A 67 3.77 -2.08 19.97
C ASN A 67 4.23 -2.74 18.65
N LYS A 68 5.47 -3.24 18.63
CA LYS A 68 6.09 -3.88 17.45
C LYS A 68 5.35 -5.12 16.96
N GLU A 69 4.86 -5.96 17.88
CA GLU A 69 4.13 -7.19 17.53
C GLU A 69 2.78 -6.87 16.86
N ALA A 70 2.01 -5.93 17.43
CA ALA A 70 0.74 -5.50 16.87
C ALA A 70 0.89 -4.91 15.45
N TRP A 71 1.94 -4.12 15.24
CA TRP A 71 2.29 -3.62 13.92
C TRP A 71 2.71 -4.77 12.98
N GLY A 72 3.54 -5.70 13.44
CA GLY A 72 3.93 -6.89 12.68
C GLY A 72 2.74 -7.74 12.22
N GLN A 73 1.74 -7.95 13.09
CA GLN A 73 0.51 -8.67 12.74
C GLN A 73 -0.34 -7.93 11.70
N ALA A 74 -0.38 -6.59 11.77
CA ALA A 74 -1.05 -5.78 10.74
C ALA A 74 -0.30 -5.84 9.39
N VAL A 75 1.03 -5.77 9.41
CA VAL A 75 1.88 -5.95 8.23
C VAL A 75 1.68 -7.34 7.62
N ALA A 76 1.52 -8.38 8.44
CA ALA A 76 1.30 -9.75 7.98
C ALA A 76 0.04 -9.92 7.14
N GLN A 77 -1.04 -9.18 7.45
CA GLN A 77 -2.27 -9.25 6.65
C GLN A 77 -2.01 -8.79 5.21
N PHE A 78 -1.26 -7.70 5.05
CA PHE A 78 -0.91 -7.19 3.72
C PHE A 78 0.18 -8.02 3.05
N TYR A 79 1.08 -8.67 3.79
CA TYR A 79 2.01 -9.64 3.22
C TYR A 79 1.29 -10.71 2.39
N TYR A 80 0.24 -11.32 2.93
CA TYR A 80 -0.54 -12.33 2.20
C TYR A 80 -1.21 -11.76 0.94
N VAL A 81 -1.74 -10.53 1.01
CA VAL A 81 -2.33 -9.84 -0.15
C VAL A 81 -1.30 -9.60 -1.24
N PHE A 82 -0.13 -9.03 -0.92
CA PHE A 82 0.94 -8.79 -1.88
C PHE A 82 1.49 -10.09 -2.46
N GLN A 83 1.70 -11.11 -1.63
CA GLN A 83 2.12 -12.44 -2.08
C GLN A 83 1.13 -13.03 -3.08
N THR A 84 -0.18 -12.93 -2.79
CA THR A 84 -1.23 -13.44 -3.69
C THR A 84 -1.23 -12.70 -5.02
N ILE A 85 -1.13 -11.36 -5.00
CA ILE A 85 -1.04 -10.55 -6.22
C ILE A 85 0.18 -10.95 -7.05
N GLU A 86 1.35 -11.08 -6.43
CA GLU A 86 2.58 -11.45 -7.12
C GLU A 86 2.53 -12.87 -7.71
N GLN A 87 1.92 -13.83 -7.00
CA GLN A 87 1.67 -15.17 -7.51
C GLN A 87 0.74 -15.15 -8.73
N CYS A 88 -0.35 -14.37 -8.69
CA CYS A 88 -1.28 -14.26 -9.81
C CYS A 88 -0.64 -13.55 -11.01
N ILE A 89 0.16 -12.50 -10.81
CA ILE A 89 0.95 -11.86 -11.88
C ILE A 89 1.88 -12.88 -12.54
N LYS A 90 2.58 -13.68 -11.74
CA LYS A 90 3.48 -14.72 -12.24
C LYS A 90 2.73 -15.80 -13.01
N GLN A 91 1.57 -16.25 -12.51
CA GLN A 91 0.73 -17.25 -13.15
C GLN A 91 0.25 -16.78 -14.53
N HIS A 92 -0.06 -15.49 -14.68
CA HIS A 92 -0.56 -14.91 -15.93
C HIS A 92 0.51 -14.09 -16.67
N GLN A 93 1.80 -14.34 -16.43
CA GLN A 93 2.90 -13.50 -16.96
C GLN A 93 2.95 -13.44 -18.50
N ASP A 94 2.42 -14.47 -19.19
CA ASP A 94 2.39 -14.53 -20.65
C ASP A 94 1.14 -13.87 -21.25
N HIS A 95 0.18 -13.44 -20.42
CA HIS A 95 -1.02 -12.76 -20.88
C HIS A 95 -0.70 -11.32 -21.33
N PRO A 96 -1.12 -10.86 -22.53
CA PRO A 96 -0.71 -9.57 -23.11
C PRO A 96 -0.96 -8.33 -22.23
N HIS A 97 -2.04 -8.35 -21.44
CA HIS A 97 -2.38 -7.25 -20.53
C HIS A 97 -1.83 -7.42 -19.11
N VAL A 98 -1.26 -8.57 -18.76
CA VAL A 98 -0.67 -8.82 -17.43
C VAL A 98 0.84 -8.72 -17.48
N SER A 99 1.47 -9.16 -18.56
CA SER A 99 2.92 -9.04 -18.74
C SER A 99 3.48 -7.63 -18.47
N PRO A 100 2.77 -6.51 -18.81
CA PRO A 100 3.25 -5.17 -18.47
C PRO A 100 3.17 -4.84 -16.97
N LEU A 101 2.41 -5.60 -16.17
CA LEU A 101 2.36 -5.45 -14.72
C LEU A 101 3.55 -6.10 -14.01
N TYR A 102 4.30 -6.98 -14.70
CA TYR A 102 5.51 -7.58 -14.16
C TYR A 102 6.66 -6.58 -14.14
N ILE A 103 6.76 -5.82 -13.05
CA ILE A 103 7.81 -4.83 -12.81
C ILE A 103 8.65 -5.33 -11.63
N LYS A 104 9.88 -5.76 -11.90
CA LYS A 104 10.78 -6.34 -10.87
C LYS A 104 10.92 -5.46 -9.63
N ASP A 105 11.01 -4.14 -9.82
CA ASP A 105 11.16 -3.18 -8.71
C ASP A 105 9.88 -3.01 -7.88
N LEU A 106 8.74 -3.58 -8.30
CA LEU A 106 7.50 -3.64 -7.51
C LEU A 106 7.41 -4.86 -6.60
N GLU A 107 8.15 -5.95 -6.84
CA GLU A 107 8.05 -7.18 -6.02
C GLU A 107 8.31 -6.83 -4.54
N ARG A 108 7.30 -7.01 -3.68
CA ARG A 108 7.31 -6.65 -2.26
C ARG A 108 7.35 -7.87 -1.34
N THR A 109 6.96 -9.07 -1.75
CA THR A 109 6.90 -10.24 -0.85
C THR A 109 8.18 -10.42 -0.03
N LYS A 110 9.36 -10.41 -0.67
CA LYS A 110 10.66 -10.52 0.02
C LYS A 110 11.00 -9.35 0.94
N VAL A 111 10.44 -8.19 0.66
CA VAL A 111 10.59 -6.99 1.48
C VAL A 111 9.71 -7.10 2.74
N PHE A 112 8.48 -7.58 2.59
CA PHE A 112 7.60 -7.91 3.72
C PHE A 112 8.21 -8.97 4.64
N GLU A 113 8.80 -10.04 4.09
CA GLU A 113 9.44 -11.10 4.89
C GLU A 113 10.51 -10.55 5.84
N LYS A 114 11.31 -9.57 5.39
CA LYS A 114 12.33 -8.90 6.23
C LYS A 114 11.72 -8.12 7.39
N ASP A 115 10.69 -7.34 7.12
CA ASP A 115 10.03 -6.55 8.16
C ASP A 115 9.27 -7.47 9.15
N LEU A 116 8.67 -8.56 8.66
CA LEU A 116 8.03 -9.56 9.52
C LEU A 116 9.03 -10.26 10.44
N GLU A 117 10.20 -10.64 9.92
CA GLU A 117 11.28 -11.18 10.76
C GLU A 117 11.75 -10.17 11.81
N TYR A 118 11.85 -8.88 11.47
CA TYR A 118 12.19 -7.83 12.42
C TYR A 118 11.15 -7.67 13.55
N TYR A 119 9.85 -7.69 13.20
CA TYR A 119 8.79 -7.44 14.17
C TYR A 119 8.38 -8.65 14.99
N LEU A 120 8.43 -9.85 14.39
CA LEU A 120 7.92 -11.10 14.99
C LEU A 120 9.05 -12.10 15.29
N GLY A 121 10.28 -11.83 14.88
CA GLY A 121 11.47 -12.66 15.11
C GLY A 121 11.68 -13.74 14.04
N PRO A 122 12.74 -14.57 14.16
CA PRO A 122 13.15 -15.55 13.13
C PRO A 122 12.10 -16.61 12.77
N ASN A 123 11.18 -16.92 13.70
CA ASN A 123 10.06 -17.84 13.48
C ASN A 123 8.75 -17.06 13.24
N TRP A 124 8.80 -15.98 12.45
CA TRP A 124 7.63 -15.13 12.21
C TRP A 124 6.51 -15.88 11.50
N GLN A 125 6.84 -16.83 10.62
CA GLN A 125 5.85 -17.63 9.88
C GLN A 125 4.93 -18.40 10.83
N GLY A 126 5.49 -19.01 11.87
CA GLY A 126 4.73 -19.74 12.89
C GLY A 126 3.91 -18.86 13.84
N LYS A 127 4.01 -17.53 13.71
CA LYS A 127 3.30 -16.54 14.53
C LYS A 127 2.24 -15.76 13.75
N LEU A 128 2.10 -16.01 12.45
CA LEU A 128 1.14 -15.27 11.64
C LEU A 128 -0.28 -15.75 11.91
N GLU A 129 -1.15 -14.81 12.25
CA GLU A 129 -2.58 -15.05 12.42
C GLU A 129 -3.31 -14.45 11.22
N LEU A 130 -3.70 -15.30 10.26
CA LEU A 130 -4.47 -14.86 9.09
C LEU A 130 -5.91 -14.58 9.50
N THR A 131 -6.39 -13.35 9.30
CA THR A 131 -7.80 -13.04 9.58
C THR A 131 -8.71 -13.55 8.46
N GLU A 132 -9.98 -13.77 8.78
CA GLU A 132 -11.00 -14.15 7.80
C GLU A 132 -11.16 -13.08 6.71
N ALA A 133 -10.98 -11.79 7.05
CA ALA A 133 -11.01 -10.69 6.08
C ALA A 133 -9.86 -10.80 5.07
N THR A 134 -8.64 -11.09 5.54
CA THR A 134 -7.47 -11.29 4.67
C THR A 134 -7.62 -12.52 3.80
N LYS A 135 -8.12 -13.63 4.36
CA LYS A 135 -8.40 -14.86 3.60
C LYS A 135 -9.38 -14.57 2.46
N LYS A 136 -10.52 -13.94 2.75
CA LYS A 136 -11.51 -13.55 1.73
C LYS A 136 -10.91 -12.68 0.64
N TYR A 137 -10.00 -11.78 0.99
CA TYR A 137 -9.35 -10.92 0.01
C TYR A 137 -8.43 -11.72 -0.92
N CYS A 138 -7.60 -12.62 -0.37
CA CYS A 138 -6.76 -13.50 -1.18
C CYS A 138 -7.60 -14.40 -2.09
N ASP A 139 -8.67 -15.00 -1.55
CA ASP A 139 -9.61 -15.84 -2.30
C ASP A 139 -10.27 -15.06 -3.45
N ARG A 140 -10.65 -13.79 -3.22
CA ARG A 140 -11.23 -12.94 -4.27
C ARG A 140 -10.21 -12.58 -5.35
N ILE A 141 -8.96 -12.26 -4.97
CA ILE A 141 -7.89 -11.98 -5.95
C ILE A 141 -7.74 -13.16 -6.89
N ILE A 142 -7.57 -14.37 -6.34
CA ILE A 142 -7.41 -15.59 -7.13
C ILE A 142 -8.62 -15.77 -8.06
N ALA A 143 -9.83 -15.80 -7.51
CA ALA A 143 -11.06 -16.03 -8.28
C ALA A 143 -11.28 -14.98 -9.39
N ALA A 144 -11.00 -13.70 -9.12
CA ALA A 144 -11.12 -12.64 -10.12
C ALA A 144 -10.12 -12.82 -11.26
N THR A 145 -8.89 -13.21 -10.95
CA THR A 145 -7.84 -13.39 -11.98
C THR A 145 -8.00 -14.66 -12.81
N GLU A 146 -8.65 -15.69 -12.25
CA GLU A 146 -9.08 -16.86 -12.99
C GLU A 146 -10.25 -16.55 -13.95
N GLU A 147 -11.15 -15.65 -13.54
CA GLU A 147 -12.27 -15.18 -14.38
C GLU A 147 -11.78 -14.28 -15.53
N ASP A 148 -10.98 -13.27 -15.22
CA ASP A 148 -10.36 -12.37 -16.20
C ASP A 148 -9.01 -11.86 -15.65
N PRO A 149 -7.87 -12.28 -16.23
CA PRO A 149 -6.54 -11.84 -15.79
C PRO A 149 -6.34 -10.31 -15.82
N THR A 150 -7.10 -9.57 -16.64
CA THR A 150 -7.02 -8.10 -16.68
C THR A 150 -7.46 -7.44 -15.37
N LEU A 151 -8.21 -8.14 -14.52
CA LEU A 151 -8.59 -7.66 -13.19
C LEU A 151 -7.39 -7.48 -12.25
N LEU A 152 -6.21 -8.06 -12.56
CA LEU A 152 -4.95 -7.77 -11.87
C LEU A 152 -4.59 -6.27 -11.87
N VAL A 153 -5.08 -5.50 -12.85
CA VAL A 153 -4.90 -4.05 -12.89
C VAL A 153 -5.53 -3.40 -11.66
N ALA A 154 -6.69 -3.87 -11.19
CA ALA A 154 -7.37 -3.29 -10.03
C ALA A 154 -6.53 -3.42 -8.75
N TYR A 155 -5.99 -4.61 -8.49
CA TYR A 155 -5.16 -4.88 -7.32
C TYR A 155 -3.79 -4.20 -7.42
N SER A 156 -3.14 -4.29 -8.57
CA SER A 156 -1.82 -3.69 -8.79
C SER A 156 -1.89 -2.15 -8.68
N HIS A 157 -2.88 -1.54 -9.32
CA HIS A 157 -3.10 -0.10 -9.22
C HIS A 157 -3.41 0.32 -7.78
N SER A 158 -4.22 -0.43 -7.05
CA SER A 158 -4.64 -0.03 -5.69
C SER A 158 -3.52 -0.20 -4.68
N MET A 159 -2.89 -1.37 -4.63
CA MET A 159 -1.93 -1.75 -3.59
C MET A 159 -0.56 -1.10 -3.80
N TYR A 160 0.00 -1.17 -5.01
CA TYR A 160 1.33 -0.59 -5.26
C TYR A 160 1.30 0.93 -5.28
N LEU A 161 0.29 1.58 -5.88
CA LEU A 161 0.24 3.05 -5.87
C LEU A 161 0.00 3.61 -4.46
N ALA A 162 -0.71 2.90 -3.57
CA ALA A 162 -0.84 3.30 -2.18
C ALA A 162 0.54 3.40 -1.49
N LEU A 163 1.40 2.37 -1.64
CA LEU A 163 2.77 2.39 -1.14
C LEU A 163 3.62 3.50 -1.81
N LEU A 164 3.53 3.63 -3.12
CA LEU A 164 4.33 4.58 -3.89
C LEU A 164 3.92 6.04 -3.65
N ALA A 165 2.66 6.33 -3.32
CA ALA A 165 2.17 7.67 -3.02
C ALA A 165 2.31 8.01 -1.53
N GLY A 166 1.63 7.24 -0.67
CA GLY A 166 1.47 7.52 0.76
C GLY A 166 2.47 6.81 1.68
N GLY A 167 3.18 5.78 1.19
CA GLY A 167 4.04 4.93 2.01
C GLY A 167 5.12 5.69 2.79
N GLN A 168 5.65 6.79 2.25
CA GLN A 168 6.66 7.60 2.95
C GLN A 168 6.10 8.36 4.16
N ILE A 169 4.82 8.70 4.16
CA ILE A 169 4.14 9.29 5.32
C ILE A 169 4.01 8.22 6.40
N ILE A 170 3.51 7.03 6.03
CA ILE A 170 3.37 5.90 6.94
C ILE A 170 4.74 5.49 7.51
N LYS A 171 5.79 5.42 6.70
CA LYS A 171 7.18 5.15 7.14
C LYS A 171 7.61 6.07 8.28
N ARG A 172 7.36 7.38 8.15
CA ARG A 172 7.70 8.36 9.19
C ARG A 172 6.89 8.16 10.46
N ILE A 173 5.59 7.87 10.32
CA ILE A 173 4.70 7.59 11.46
C ILE A 173 5.18 6.34 12.20
N VAL A 174 5.43 5.24 11.50
CA VAL A 174 5.91 3.97 12.08
C VAL A 174 7.24 4.18 12.81
N ARG A 175 8.23 4.82 12.15
CA ARG A 175 9.54 5.12 12.73
C ARG A 175 9.41 5.90 14.04
N LYS A 176 8.62 6.98 14.02
CA LYS A 176 8.43 7.86 15.18
C LYS A 176 7.69 7.14 16.32
N THR A 177 6.57 6.50 16.02
CA THR A 177 5.68 5.91 17.05
C THR A 177 6.30 4.67 17.71
N LEU A 178 7.03 3.85 16.95
CA LEU A 178 7.71 2.66 17.48
C LEU A 178 9.14 2.92 17.97
N GLY A 179 9.63 4.16 17.85
CA GLY A 179 10.98 4.54 18.31
C GLY A 179 12.10 3.80 17.58
N LEU A 180 11.98 3.63 16.26
CA LEU A 180 12.99 2.91 15.48
C LEU A 180 14.19 3.83 15.19
N SER A 181 15.40 3.39 15.55
CA SER A 181 16.64 4.17 15.41
C SER A 181 17.37 3.98 14.08
N GLY A 182 16.92 3.06 13.22
CA GLY A 182 17.51 2.75 11.92
C GLY A 182 16.46 2.48 10.84
N GLU A 183 16.86 1.76 9.79
CA GLU A 183 15.98 1.39 8.66
C GLU A 183 15.36 -0.01 8.80
N ASP A 184 15.78 -0.80 9.79
CA ASP A 184 15.18 -2.11 10.04
C ASP A 184 13.71 -2.00 10.44
N GLY A 185 12.86 -2.87 9.86
CA GLY A 185 11.41 -2.85 10.03
C GLY A 185 10.69 -1.83 9.13
N LEU A 186 11.39 -1.12 8.26
CA LEU A 186 10.81 -0.12 7.37
C LEU A 186 11.01 -0.44 5.89
N ALA A 187 11.49 -1.66 5.58
CA ALA A 187 11.89 -2.04 4.24
C ALA A 187 10.71 -1.96 3.25
N ILE A 188 9.47 -2.27 3.67
CA ILE A 188 8.28 -2.25 2.80
C ILE A 188 8.02 -0.89 2.14
N PHE A 189 8.54 0.19 2.73
CA PHE A 189 8.37 1.55 2.22
C PHE A 189 9.48 1.97 1.25
N ASP A 190 10.53 1.16 1.13
CA ASP A 190 11.71 1.44 0.31
C ASP A 190 11.69 0.64 -0.99
N PHE A 191 12.14 1.28 -2.06
CA PHE A 191 12.21 0.71 -3.40
C PHE A 191 13.68 0.69 -3.85
N PRO A 192 14.51 -0.21 -3.30
CA PRO A 192 15.93 -0.26 -3.62
C PRO A 192 16.10 -0.67 -5.09
N GLY A 193 16.80 0.14 -5.88
CA GLY A 193 17.07 -0.12 -7.29
C GLY A 193 16.54 0.95 -8.24
N SER A 194 15.47 1.64 -7.87
CA SER A 194 14.84 2.67 -8.70
C SER A 194 14.24 3.81 -7.87
N GLU A 195 14.10 4.99 -8.47
CA GLU A 195 13.37 6.08 -7.83
C GLU A 195 11.89 5.73 -7.74
N ARG A 196 11.27 5.93 -6.57
CA ARG A 196 9.84 5.67 -6.32
C ARG A 196 8.94 6.30 -7.37
N LYS A 197 9.31 7.50 -7.84
CA LYS A 197 8.57 8.22 -8.89
C LYS A 197 8.61 7.44 -10.21
N ASP A 198 9.77 6.92 -10.60
CA ASP A 198 9.96 6.23 -11.87
C ASP A 198 9.20 4.89 -11.88
N VAL A 199 9.22 4.17 -10.76
CA VAL A 199 8.44 2.92 -10.59
C VAL A 199 6.94 3.20 -10.70
N LYS A 200 6.47 4.26 -10.03
CA LYS A 200 5.08 4.71 -10.08
C LYS A 200 4.64 5.10 -11.50
N ASP A 201 5.45 5.89 -12.18
CA ASP A 201 5.13 6.39 -13.52
C ASP A 201 5.18 5.25 -14.54
N THR A 202 6.09 4.28 -14.39
CA THR A 202 6.14 3.06 -15.21
C THR A 202 4.88 2.22 -15.06
N LEU A 203 4.41 1.97 -13.82
CA LEU A 203 3.17 1.24 -13.60
C LEU A 203 1.96 1.95 -14.24
N LYS A 204 1.83 3.26 -14.05
CA LYS A 204 0.75 4.05 -14.66
C LYS A 204 0.81 4.01 -16.19
N TYR A 205 1.99 4.19 -16.76
CA TYR A 205 2.20 4.13 -18.19
C TYR A 205 1.77 2.78 -18.76
N ASN A 206 2.23 1.68 -18.15
CA ASN A 206 1.88 0.33 -18.59
C ASN A 206 0.38 0.08 -18.56
N ILE A 207 -0.33 0.52 -17.52
CA ILE A 207 -1.81 0.43 -17.42
C ILE A 207 -2.50 1.27 -18.49
N ASN A 208 -2.03 2.51 -18.71
CA ASN A 208 -2.64 3.43 -19.68
C ASN A 208 -2.46 2.98 -21.13
N CYS A 209 -1.40 2.23 -21.43
CA CYS A 209 -1.14 1.68 -22.77
C CYS A 209 -1.82 0.34 -23.05
N MET A 210 -2.55 -0.25 -22.08
CA MET A 210 -3.28 -1.48 -22.34
C MET A 210 -4.48 -1.22 -23.26
N ASP A 211 -4.63 -2.06 -24.29
CA ASP A 211 -5.77 -2.00 -25.21
C ASP A 211 -7.01 -2.67 -24.58
N LEU A 212 -7.55 -2.03 -23.55
CA LEU A 212 -8.71 -2.50 -22.79
C LEU A 212 -9.99 -1.92 -23.38
N THR A 213 -10.96 -2.80 -23.63
CA THR A 213 -12.33 -2.41 -23.99
C THR A 213 -13.00 -1.62 -22.86
N ARG A 214 -14.03 -0.84 -23.18
CA ARG A 214 -14.83 -0.12 -22.17
C ARG A 214 -15.39 -1.07 -21.10
N SER A 215 -15.86 -2.24 -21.52
CA SER A 215 -16.38 -3.28 -20.61
C SER A 215 -15.31 -3.77 -19.63
N GLN A 216 -14.08 -4.05 -20.10
CA GLN A 216 -12.97 -4.42 -19.21
C GLN A 216 -12.61 -3.29 -18.23
N LYS A 217 -12.55 -2.05 -18.70
CA LYS A 217 -12.30 -0.88 -17.84
C LYS A 217 -13.36 -0.75 -16.74
N ASP A 218 -14.63 -1.00 -17.06
CA ASP A 218 -15.74 -0.98 -16.09
C ASP A 218 -15.64 -2.13 -15.08
N MET A 219 -15.25 -3.33 -15.52
CA MET A 219 -15.00 -4.47 -14.61
C MET A 219 -13.83 -4.20 -13.67
N ILE A 220 -12.71 -3.67 -14.18
CA ILE A 220 -11.54 -3.28 -13.38
C ILE A 220 -11.92 -2.19 -12.37
N LEU A 221 -12.73 -1.21 -12.77
CA LEU A 221 -13.19 -0.17 -11.85
C LEU A 221 -14.06 -0.74 -10.73
N LYS A 222 -15.00 -1.64 -11.07
CA LYS A 222 -15.83 -2.34 -10.08
C LYS A 222 -14.95 -3.14 -9.11
N GLU A 223 -13.98 -3.87 -9.64
CA GLU A 223 -13.05 -4.66 -8.83
C GLU A 223 -12.16 -3.77 -7.95
N LYS A 224 -11.73 -2.62 -8.45
CA LYS A 224 -10.97 -1.64 -7.68
C LYS A 224 -11.76 -1.11 -6.48
N ARG A 225 -13.06 -0.86 -6.64
CA ARG A 225 -13.91 -0.48 -5.50
C ARG A 225 -13.99 -1.60 -4.47
N LEU A 226 -14.05 -2.86 -4.91
CA LEU A 226 -13.98 -4.02 -4.03
C LEU A 226 -12.64 -4.11 -3.30
N CYS A 227 -11.51 -3.82 -3.97
CA CYS A 227 -10.19 -3.75 -3.33
C CYS A 227 -10.20 -2.80 -2.11
N PHE A 228 -10.78 -1.60 -2.25
CA PHE A 228 -10.90 -0.68 -1.13
C PHE A 228 -11.81 -1.22 -0.01
N GLN A 229 -12.93 -1.86 -0.35
CA GLN A 229 -13.81 -2.48 0.65
C GLN A 229 -13.09 -3.58 1.43
N MET A 230 -12.30 -4.41 0.75
CA MET A 230 -11.54 -5.51 1.37
C MET A 230 -10.36 -4.98 2.20
N ASN A 231 -9.66 -3.94 1.74
CA ASN A 231 -8.67 -3.22 2.55
C ASN A 231 -9.28 -2.69 3.85
N ASN A 232 -10.48 -2.10 3.77
CA ASN A 232 -11.20 -1.61 4.94
C ASN A 232 -11.61 -2.74 5.87
N ALA A 233 -12.09 -3.86 5.33
CA ALA A 233 -12.44 -5.04 6.12
C ALA A 233 -11.22 -5.61 6.87
N ILE A 234 -10.03 -5.64 6.24
CA ILE A 234 -8.78 -5.99 6.93
C ILE A 234 -8.52 -5.01 8.07
N ALA A 235 -8.53 -3.70 7.79
CA ALA A 235 -8.27 -2.68 8.82
C ALA A 235 -9.26 -2.77 9.99
N GLU A 236 -10.54 -3.04 9.73
CA GLU A 236 -11.58 -3.26 10.72
C GLU A 236 -11.32 -4.52 11.56
N SER A 237 -10.89 -5.61 10.91
CA SER A 237 -10.61 -6.91 11.56
C SER A 237 -9.43 -6.88 12.54
N VAL A 238 -8.55 -5.87 12.46
CA VAL A 238 -7.48 -5.73 13.45
C VAL A 238 -8.06 -5.26 14.77
N GLU A 239 -8.14 -6.19 15.73
CA GLU A 239 -8.62 -5.96 17.08
C GLU A 239 -7.53 -5.38 17.99
N LEU A 240 -7.98 -4.62 18.99
CA LEU A 240 -7.12 -4.19 20.10
C LEU A 240 -6.84 -5.39 21.01
N LYS A 241 -5.63 -5.97 20.97
CA LYS A 241 -5.21 -6.91 22.01
C LYS A 241 -5.31 -6.21 23.38
N ALA A 242 -5.73 -6.93 24.43
CA ALA A 242 -5.94 -6.37 25.78
C ALA A 242 -4.69 -5.67 26.37
N SER A 243 -3.49 -6.06 25.91
CA SER A 243 -2.22 -5.40 26.26
C SER A 243 -2.13 -3.95 25.74
N SER A 244 -2.72 -3.66 24.58
CA SER A 244 -2.83 -2.31 24.02
C SER A 244 -3.77 -1.42 24.85
N PHE A 245 -4.84 -1.99 25.40
CA PHE A 245 -5.72 -1.30 26.35
C PHE A 245 -5.00 -0.90 27.63
N LYS A 246 -4.14 -1.78 28.19
CA LYS A 246 -3.33 -1.45 29.37
C LYS A 246 -2.45 -0.22 29.14
N ARG A 247 -1.81 -0.11 27.98
CA ARG A 247 -0.95 1.05 27.66
C ARG A 247 -1.76 2.33 27.46
N LEU A 248 -2.88 2.27 26.75
CA LEU A 248 -3.76 3.41 26.55
C LEU A 248 -4.39 3.88 27.87
N PHE A 249 -4.79 2.94 28.73
CA PHE A 249 -5.29 3.19 30.07
C PHE A 249 -4.22 3.81 30.97
N MET A 250 -2.98 3.31 30.96
CA MET A 250 -1.86 3.91 31.70
C MET A 250 -1.59 5.36 31.27
N LEU A 251 -1.62 5.65 29.97
CA LEU A 251 -1.49 7.03 29.46
C LEU A 251 -2.64 7.91 29.91
N PHE A 252 -3.87 7.40 29.89
CA PHE A 252 -5.05 8.11 30.41
C PHE A 252 -4.91 8.40 31.91
N VAL A 253 -4.47 7.44 32.72
CA VAL A 253 -4.25 7.63 34.17
C VAL A 253 -3.16 8.67 34.43
N LEU A 254 -2.06 8.67 33.66
CA LEU A 254 -1.01 9.68 33.77
C LEU A 254 -1.50 11.09 33.41
N LEU A 255 -2.27 11.23 32.32
CA LEU A 255 -2.85 12.50 31.90
C LEU A 255 -3.87 13.02 32.92
N LEU A 256 -4.73 12.13 33.44
CA LEU A 256 -5.71 12.46 34.46
C LEU A 256 -5.02 12.88 35.77
N GLY A 257 -3.99 12.14 36.20
CA GLY A 257 -3.19 12.50 37.37
C GLY A 257 -2.50 13.86 37.21
N GLY A 258 -1.92 14.14 36.04
CA GLY A 258 -1.34 15.45 35.73
C GLY A 258 -2.37 16.58 35.72
N PHE A 259 -3.55 16.35 35.15
CA PHE A 259 -4.65 17.31 35.18
C PHE A 259 -5.12 17.61 36.61
N LEU A 260 -5.30 16.57 37.44
CA LEU A 260 -5.70 16.73 38.83
C LEU A 260 -4.64 17.47 39.66
N LEU A 261 -3.35 17.24 39.40
CA LEU A 261 -2.25 17.98 40.05
C LEU A 261 -2.28 19.46 39.66
N ILE A 262 -2.45 19.78 38.37
CA ILE A 262 -2.57 21.17 37.90
C ILE A 262 -3.79 21.85 38.53
N LEU A 263 -4.94 21.16 38.57
CA LEU A 263 -6.16 21.66 39.19
C LEU A 263 -5.96 21.89 40.69
N PHE A 264 -5.28 20.99 41.40
CA PHE A 264 -4.96 21.14 42.81
C PHE A 264 -4.06 22.36 43.05
N LEU A 265 -2.98 22.53 42.27
CA LEU A 265 -2.09 23.70 42.37
C LEU A 265 -2.82 25.01 42.07
N PHE A 266 -3.71 25.00 41.07
CA PHE A 266 -4.57 26.14 40.73
C PHE A 266 -5.48 26.50 41.90
N LEU A 267 -6.20 25.52 42.47
CA LEU A 267 -7.07 25.76 43.63
C LEU A 267 -6.27 26.22 44.85
N TYR A 268 -5.10 25.65 45.10
CA TYR A 268 -4.22 26.05 46.20
C TYR A 268 -3.81 27.53 46.08
N MET A 269 -3.39 27.97 44.90
CA MET A 269 -2.96 29.36 44.65
C MET A 269 -4.07 30.41 44.82
N PHE A 270 -5.34 30.02 44.64
CA PHE A 270 -6.48 30.95 44.73
C PHE A 270 -7.21 30.90 46.09
N TYR A 271 -7.03 29.83 46.87
CA TYR A 271 -7.71 29.65 48.16
C TYR A 271 -6.78 29.74 49.38
N TYR A 272 -5.46 29.73 49.18
CA TYR A 272 -4.44 29.89 50.22
C TYR A 272 -3.33 30.84 49.75
#